data_AF-A0A6G1LRU9-F1
#
_entry.id   AF-A0A6G1LRU9-F1
#
_cell.length_a   1.000
_cell.length_b   1.000
_cell.length_c   1.000
_cell.angle_alpha   90.00
_cell.angle_beta   90.00
_cell.angle_gamma   90.00
#
_symmetry.space_group_name_H-M   'P 1'
#
loop_
_entity.id
_entity.type
_entity.pdbx_description
1 polymer ?
#
loop_
_entity_poly.entity_id
_entity_poly.type
_entity_poly.pdbx_seq_one_letter_code
_entity_poly.pdbx_strand_id
1 'polypeptide(L)'
;MDQMYALLAMCVALCPTRLDDTIHSTLREKYADQFQKLQRGGEDSLTVFEELFQASAPKFISPIPPDFDSPANNIDPMQHHLQVFMFDVKNNMMAPILRSYLKLYTSMDLHKLASFLEIDPDDLRNKLLIFKQKSRQYKWTEGGLLSGETINTSDLDYALQKDLIHISEAKVGRKLVDWYLRNLTRSYA
;
A
#
# COMPACT_ATOMS: atom_id res chain seq x y z
N MET A 1 16.64 10.01 10.90
CA MET A 1 15.51 9.23 11.45
C MET A 1 14.16 9.77 10.97
N ASP A 2 13.93 11.08 10.97
CA ASP A 2 12.63 11.64 10.57
C ASP A 2 12.25 11.32 9.12
N GLN A 3 13.20 11.39 8.18
CA GLN A 3 12.99 10.96 6.79
C GLN A 3 12.52 9.51 6.66
N MET A 4 13.01 8.60 7.52
CA MET A 4 12.57 7.20 7.50
C MET A 4 11.13 7.04 7.96
N TYR A 5 10.68 7.86 8.94
CA TYR A 5 9.29 7.86 9.39
C TYR A 5 8.35 8.46 8.33
N ALA A 6 8.79 9.47 7.58
CA ALA A 6 8.04 9.99 6.42
C ALA A 6 7.85 8.92 5.33
N LEU A 7 8.92 8.23 4.95
CA LEU A 7 8.85 7.10 4.00
C LEU A 7 7.96 5.98 4.54
N LEU A 8 8.06 5.66 5.83
CA LEU A 8 7.23 4.65 6.48
C LEU A 8 5.75 5.04 6.47
N ALA A 9 5.41 6.31 6.74
CA ALA A 9 4.04 6.81 6.65
C ALA A 9 3.45 6.58 5.25
N MET A 10 4.19 6.90 4.20
CA MET A 10 3.76 6.66 2.81
C MET A 10 3.56 5.17 2.51
N CYS A 11 4.52 4.32 2.91
CA CYS A 11 4.42 2.88 2.71
C CYS A 11 3.20 2.27 3.42
N VAL A 12 2.94 2.68 4.67
CA VAL A 12 1.81 2.16 5.45
C VAL A 12 0.47 2.70 4.94
N ALA A 13 0.44 3.92 4.41
CA ALA A 13 -0.76 4.44 3.76
C ALA A 13 -1.10 3.67 2.47
N LEU A 14 -0.10 3.35 1.65
CA LEU A 14 -0.28 2.60 0.41
C LEU A 14 -0.55 1.10 0.64
N CYS A 15 0.08 0.53 1.67
CA CYS A 15 -0.07 -0.86 2.07
C CYS A 15 -0.28 -0.94 3.59
N PRO A 16 -1.55 -0.88 4.05
CA PRO A 16 -1.89 -0.93 5.47
C PRO A 16 -1.34 -2.20 6.12
N THR A 17 -0.29 -2.04 6.91
CA THR A 17 0.41 -3.12 7.60
C THR A 17 0.45 -2.82 9.09
N ARG A 18 0.33 -3.86 9.90
CA ARG A 18 0.44 -3.72 11.35
C ARG A 18 1.89 -3.43 11.71
N LEU A 19 2.12 -2.26 12.29
CA LEU A 19 3.42 -1.87 12.85
C LEU A 19 3.54 -2.30 14.31
N ASP A 20 4.79 -2.33 14.79
CA ASP A 20 5.07 -2.40 16.23
C ASP A 20 4.50 -1.16 16.95
N ASP A 21 4.02 -1.34 18.18
CA ASP A 21 3.33 -0.30 18.92
C ASP A 21 4.24 0.92 19.19
N THR A 22 5.55 0.71 19.39
CA THR A 22 6.50 1.81 19.60
C THR A 22 6.70 2.63 18.33
N ILE A 23 6.93 1.96 17.20
CA ILE A 23 7.12 2.60 15.89
C ILE A 23 5.85 3.34 15.47
N HIS A 24 4.69 2.73 15.68
CA HIS A 24 3.40 3.34 15.36
C HIS A 24 3.12 4.58 16.22
N SER A 25 3.47 4.54 17.51
CA SER A 25 3.35 5.69 18.41
C SER A 25 4.22 6.86 17.94
N THR A 26 5.50 6.61 17.64
CA THR A 26 6.43 7.66 17.17
C THR A 26 6.03 8.20 15.79
N LEU A 27 5.49 7.35 14.90
CA LEU A 27 4.97 7.78 13.60
C LEU A 27 3.81 8.77 13.77
N ARG A 28 2.86 8.46 14.65
CA ARG A 28 1.72 9.35 14.94
C ARG A 28 2.15 10.63 15.62
N GLU A 29 3.11 10.59 16.55
CA GLU A 29 3.61 11.79 17.21
C GLU A 29 4.20 12.81 16.22
N LYS A 30 4.90 12.33 15.19
CA LYS A 30 5.60 13.20 14.22
C LYS A 30 4.78 13.59 13.00
N TYR A 31 3.94 12.69 12.52
CA TYR A 31 3.25 12.82 11.23
C TYR A 31 1.74 12.55 11.34
N ALA A 32 1.10 12.74 12.51
CA ALA A 32 -0.33 12.47 12.70
C ALA A 32 -1.21 13.05 11.59
N ASP A 33 -1.07 14.35 11.32
CA ASP A 33 -1.93 15.06 10.38
C ASP A 33 -1.70 14.61 8.94
N GLN A 34 -0.42 14.50 8.52
CA GLN A 34 -0.06 14.01 7.20
C GLN A 34 -0.53 12.57 7.02
N PHE A 35 -0.25 11.70 8.00
CA PHE A 35 -0.61 10.29 7.96
C PHE A 35 -2.12 10.08 7.90
N GLN A 36 -2.90 10.87 8.64
CA GLN A 36 -4.36 10.81 8.57
C GLN A 36 -4.89 11.20 7.19
N LYS A 37 -4.33 12.25 6.56
CA LYS A 37 -4.68 12.63 5.17
C LYS A 37 -4.32 11.52 4.18
N LEU A 38 -3.13 10.93 4.32
CA LEU A 38 -2.69 9.81 3.48
C LEU A 38 -3.61 8.59 3.61
N GLN A 39 -4.03 8.25 4.84
CA GLN A 39 -4.95 7.13 5.08
C GLN A 39 -6.37 7.37 4.57
N ARG A 40 -6.86 8.62 4.63
CA ARG A 40 -8.18 8.98 4.10
C ARG A 40 -8.22 8.86 2.58
N GLY A 41 -7.11 9.19 1.91
CA GLY A 41 -7.05 9.31 0.46
C GLY A 41 -7.76 10.58 -0.05
N GLY A 42 -7.90 10.66 -1.38
CA GLY A 42 -8.46 11.82 -2.08
C GLY A 42 -7.40 12.79 -2.60
N GLU A 43 -7.82 13.91 -3.19
CA GLU A 43 -6.90 14.88 -3.80
C GLU A 43 -5.95 15.51 -2.78
N ASP A 44 -6.44 15.76 -1.56
CA ASP A 44 -5.63 16.27 -0.44
C ASP A 44 -4.44 15.35 -0.07
N SER A 45 -4.52 14.04 -0.36
CA SER A 45 -3.42 13.13 -0.08
C SER A 45 -2.31 13.21 -1.12
N LEU A 46 -2.63 13.62 -2.36
CA LEU A 46 -1.65 13.71 -3.45
C LEU A 46 -0.57 14.75 -3.14
N THR A 47 -0.96 15.92 -2.68
CA THR A 47 -0.03 16.99 -2.31
C THR A 47 0.87 16.55 -1.15
N VAL A 48 0.30 15.85 -0.16
CA VAL A 48 1.06 15.31 0.98
C VAL A 48 2.05 14.23 0.53
N PHE A 49 1.67 13.35 -0.41
CA PHE A 49 2.60 12.38 -1.00
C PHE A 49 3.76 13.07 -1.73
N GLU A 50 3.49 14.14 -2.49
CA GLU A 50 4.53 14.91 -3.19
C GLU A 50 5.49 15.58 -2.22
N GLU A 51 4.99 16.29 -1.22
CA GLU A 51 5.79 16.98 -0.20
C GLU A 51 6.66 16.02 0.60
N LEU A 52 6.08 14.90 1.08
CA LEU A 52 6.81 13.91 1.85
C LEU A 52 7.85 13.21 0.99
N PHE A 53 7.54 12.88 -0.26
CA PHE A 53 8.50 12.26 -1.17
C PHE A 53 9.67 13.20 -1.44
N GLN A 54 9.44 14.46 -1.79
CA GLN A 54 10.51 15.43 -2.03
C GLN A 54 11.39 15.67 -0.79
N ALA A 55 10.80 15.68 0.41
CA ALA A 55 11.54 15.91 1.66
C ALA A 55 12.33 14.68 2.15
N SER A 56 11.88 13.46 1.81
CA SER A 56 12.42 12.22 2.38
C SER A 56 13.11 11.30 1.37
N ALA A 57 12.92 11.52 0.07
CA ALA A 57 13.58 10.74 -0.97
C ALA A 57 15.10 10.90 -0.90
N PRO A 58 15.85 9.84 -1.26
CA PRO A 58 17.30 9.95 -1.41
C PRO A 58 17.65 10.93 -2.53
N LYS A 59 18.88 11.44 -2.51
CA LYS A 59 19.39 12.24 -3.64
C LYS A 59 19.57 11.32 -4.84
N PHE A 60 18.75 11.51 -5.86
CA PHE A 60 18.87 10.79 -7.12
C PHE A 60 20.00 11.33 -7.96
N ILE A 61 20.64 10.45 -8.72
CA ILE A 61 21.76 10.77 -9.61
C ILE A 61 21.36 10.33 -11.01
N SER A 62 21.53 11.22 -11.99
CA SER A 62 21.39 10.82 -13.39
C SER A 62 22.59 9.93 -13.79
N PRO A 63 22.35 8.72 -14.31
CA PRO A 63 23.42 7.90 -14.88
C PRO A 63 23.90 8.43 -16.24
N ILE A 64 23.16 9.37 -16.83
CA ILE A 64 23.43 9.95 -18.16
C ILE A 64 24.11 11.31 -17.95
N PRO A 65 25.24 11.57 -18.65
CA PRO A 65 25.87 12.89 -18.63
C PRO A 65 24.91 13.96 -19.18
N PRO A 66 24.97 15.20 -18.67
CA PRO A 66 24.11 16.27 -19.16
C PRO A 66 24.39 16.56 -20.63
N ASP A 67 23.32 16.67 -21.41
CA ASP A 67 23.33 17.12 -22.79
C ASP A 67 23.48 18.65 -22.82
N PHE A 68 24.64 19.12 -23.27
CA PHE A 68 24.93 20.56 -23.36
C PHE A 68 24.34 21.21 -24.61
N ASP A 69 24.05 20.43 -25.65
CA ASP A 69 23.51 20.93 -26.93
C ASP A 69 21.99 21.08 -26.86
N SER A 70 21.33 20.24 -26.06
CA SER A 70 19.88 20.32 -25.80
C SER A 70 19.56 20.27 -24.30
N PRO A 71 19.65 21.40 -23.59
CA PRO A 71 19.41 21.46 -22.14
C PRO A 71 18.01 20.99 -21.71
N ALA A 72 17.02 21.03 -22.60
CA ALA A 72 15.67 20.52 -22.34
C ALA A 72 15.61 19.00 -22.11
N ASN A 73 16.61 18.25 -22.58
CA ASN A 73 16.68 16.79 -22.39
C ASN A 73 17.22 16.42 -21.00
N ASN A 74 17.79 17.38 -20.26
CA ASN A 74 18.31 17.16 -18.91
C ASN A 74 17.17 17.20 -17.88
N ILE A 75 16.41 16.11 -17.81
CA ILE A 75 15.33 15.96 -16.84
C ILE A 75 15.94 15.87 -15.43
N ASP A 76 15.40 16.62 -14.49
CA ASP A 76 15.75 16.49 -13.08
C ASP A 76 15.40 15.07 -12.58
N PRO A 77 16.38 14.27 -12.12
CA PRO A 77 16.13 12.92 -11.62
C PRO A 77 15.10 12.89 -10.49
N MET A 78 15.09 13.89 -9.61
CA MET A 78 14.11 13.97 -8.53
C MET A 78 12.69 14.10 -9.09
N GLN A 79 12.49 15.02 -10.03
CA GLN A 79 11.19 15.22 -10.66
C GLN A 79 10.73 13.98 -11.45
N HIS A 80 11.64 13.30 -12.15
CA HIS A 80 11.32 12.06 -12.86
C HIS A 80 10.85 10.95 -11.90
N HIS A 81 11.59 10.69 -10.83
CA HIS A 81 11.21 9.68 -9.84
C HIS A 81 9.92 10.04 -9.11
N LEU A 82 9.70 11.32 -8.82
CA LEU A 82 8.45 11.80 -8.25
C LEU A 82 7.26 11.53 -9.20
N GLN A 83 7.41 11.77 -10.50
CA GLN A 83 6.36 11.48 -11.48
C GLN A 83 6.01 9.99 -11.52
N VAL A 84 7.01 9.11 -11.52
CA VAL A 84 6.80 7.65 -11.50
C VAL A 84 6.09 7.23 -10.21
N PHE A 85 6.53 7.74 -9.06
CA PHE A 85 5.88 7.47 -7.78
C PHE A 85 4.42 7.93 -7.77
N MET A 86 4.16 9.17 -8.21
CA MET A 86 2.82 9.74 -8.23
C MET A 86 1.88 9.04 -9.21
N PHE A 87 2.40 8.48 -10.30
CA PHE A 87 1.62 7.64 -11.20
C PHE A 87 1.04 6.42 -10.47
N ASP A 88 1.87 5.72 -9.68
CA ASP A 88 1.43 4.57 -8.88
C ASP A 88 0.47 4.97 -7.75
N VAL A 89 0.74 6.10 -7.07
CA VAL A 89 -0.14 6.63 -6.01
C VAL A 89 -1.53 6.94 -6.56
N LYS A 90 -1.63 7.63 -7.71
CA LYS A 90 -2.90 7.97 -8.36
C LYS A 90 -3.70 6.73 -8.73
N ASN A 91 -3.03 5.71 -9.27
CA ASN A 91 -3.66 4.43 -9.60
C ASN A 91 -4.20 3.68 -8.36
N ASN A 92 -3.64 3.94 -7.18
CA ASN A 92 -4.05 3.29 -5.93
C ASN A 92 -5.05 4.11 -5.08
N MET A 93 -5.45 5.31 -5.53
CA MET A 93 -6.31 6.22 -4.74
C MET A 93 -7.68 5.64 -4.36
N MET A 94 -8.21 4.72 -5.17
CA MET A 94 -9.51 4.09 -4.93
C MET A 94 -9.45 2.95 -3.90
N ALA A 95 -8.26 2.45 -3.59
CA ALA A 95 -8.10 1.28 -2.71
C ALA A 95 -8.62 1.51 -1.28
N PRO A 96 -8.36 2.65 -0.60
CA PRO A 96 -8.91 2.91 0.74
C PRO A 96 -10.44 2.94 0.76
N ILE A 97 -11.05 3.59 -0.24
CA ILE A 97 -12.51 3.71 -0.37
C ILE A 97 -13.11 2.31 -0.57
N LEU A 98 -12.60 1.56 -1.55
CA LEU A 98 -13.07 0.21 -1.87
C LEU A 98 -12.95 -0.73 -0.67
N ARG A 99 -11.81 -0.68 0.02
CA ARG A 99 -11.56 -1.44 1.25
C ARG A 99 -12.58 -1.09 2.35
N SER A 100 -12.91 0.19 2.52
CA SER A 100 -13.87 0.63 3.54
C SER A 100 -15.28 0.07 3.30
N TYR A 101 -15.74 0.08 2.04
CA TYR A 101 -17.03 -0.52 1.67
C TYR A 101 -17.00 -2.03 1.83
N LEU A 102 -15.99 -2.71 1.28
CA LEU A 102 -15.91 -4.17 1.33
C LEU A 102 -15.84 -4.69 2.78
N LYS A 103 -15.19 -3.98 3.70
CA LYS A 103 -15.09 -4.39 5.11
C LYS A 103 -16.45 -4.41 5.85
N LEU A 104 -17.46 -3.70 5.35
CA LEU A 104 -18.78 -3.61 5.98
C LEU A 104 -19.71 -4.77 5.60
N TYR A 105 -19.35 -5.58 4.60
CA TYR A 105 -20.22 -6.61 4.05
C TYR A 105 -19.53 -7.97 4.02
N THR A 106 -20.30 -9.04 4.15
CA THR A 106 -19.84 -10.42 3.89
C THR A 106 -20.01 -10.80 2.42
N SER A 107 -21.04 -10.26 1.78
CA SER A 107 -21.27 -10.36 0.34
C SER A 107 -21.91 -9.08 -0.18
N MET A 108 -21.56 -8.67 -1.40
CA MET A 108 -22.06 -7.43 -2.00
C MET A 108 -22.23 -7.60 -3.51
N ASP A 109 -23.35 -7.12 -4.04
CA ASP A 109 -23.59 -7.07 -5.48
C ASP A 109 -22.76 -5.95 -6.15
N LEU A 110 -22.17 -6.26 -7.31
CA LEU A 110 -21.30 -5.37 -8.07
C LEU A 110 -22.04 -4.09 -8.51
N HIS A 111 -23.28 -4.21 -9.00
CA HIS A 111 -24.06 -3.05 -9.43
C HIS A 111 -24.42 -2.15 -8.25
N LYS A 112 -24.71 -2.74 -7.09
CA LYS A 112 -24.95 -1.98 -5.85
C LYS A 112 -23.73 -1.19 -5.41
N LEU A 113 -22.54 -1.80 -5.44
CA LEU A 113 -21.29 -1.12 -5.12
C LEU A 113 -20.95 -0.04 -6.15
N ALA A 114 -21.17 -0.32 -7.44
CA ALA A 114 -21.01 0.64 -8.53
C ALA A 114 -21.90 1.88 -8.33
N SER A 115 -23.16 1.66 -7.92
CA SER A 115 -24.12 2.72 -7.63
C SER A 115 -23.69 3.59 -6.44
N PHE A 116 -23.10 3.00 -5.40
CA PHE A 116 -22.58 3.75 -4.25
C PHE A 116 -21.33 4.56 -4.57
N LEU A 117 -20.53 4.10 -5.51
CA LEU A 117 -19.29 4.75 -5.93
C LEU A 117 -19.49 5.69 -7.13
N GLU A 118 -20.69 5.75 -7.70
CA GLU A 118 -21.05 6.54 -8.89
C GLU A 118 -20.13 6.24 -10.10
N ILE A 119 -19.77 4.96 -10.28
CA ILE A 119 -18.93 4.47 -11.38
C ILE A 119 -19.64 3.37 -12.15
N ASP A 120 -19.19 3.14 -13.39
CA ASP A 120 -19.69 2.04 -14.19
C ASP A 120 -19.33 0.67 -13.59
N PRO A 121 -20.22 -0.35 -13.64
CA PRO A 121 -19.93 -1.69 -13.15
C PRO A 121 -18.70 -2.35 -13.77
N ASP A 122 -18.44 -2.13 -15.07
CA ASP A 122 -17.28 -2.69 -15.76
C ASP A 122 -15.97 -2.01 -15.28
N ASP A 123 -16.01 -0.70 -15.06
CA ASP A 123 -14.90 0.05 -14.45
C ASP A 123 -14.61 -0.40 -13.03
N LEU A 124 -15.65 -0.64 -12.23
CA LEU A 124 -15.51 -1.19 -10.88
C LEU A 124 -14.87 -2.58 -10.92
N ARG A 125 -15.27 -3.42 -11.88
CA ARG A 125 -14.69 -4.76 -12.04
C ARG A 125 -13.19 -4.70 -12.35
N ASN A 126 -12.77 -3.79 -13.22
CA ASN A 126 -11.35 -3.55 -13.52
C ASN A 126 -10.60 -3.06 -12.28
N LYS A 127 -11.17 -2.10 -11.54
CA LYS A 127 -10.58 -1.56 -10.30
C LYS A 127 -10.46 -2.64 -9.20
N LEU A 128 -11.46 -3.51 -9.06
CA LEU A 128 -11.39 -4.67 -8.18
C LEU A 128 -10.23 -5.59 -8.59
N LEU A 129 -10.11 -5.95 -9.87
CA LEU A 129 -9.01 -6.81 -10.31
C LEU A 129 -7.63 -6.22 -9.97
N ILE A 130 -7.43 -4.92 -10.22
CA ILE A 130 -6.19 -4.21 -9.87
C ILE A 130 -5.97 -4.23 -8.35
N PHE A 131 -6.99 -3.93 -7.56
CA PHE A 131 -6.90 -3.94 -6.10
C PHE A 131 -6.53 -5.34 -5.57
N LYS A 132 -7.10 -6.41 -6.14
CA LYS A 132 -6.78 -7.80 -5.78
C LYS A 132 -5.36 -8.20 -6.15
N GLN A 133 -4.82 -7.67 -7.24
CA GLN A 133 -3.43 -7.90 -7.61
C GLN A 133 -2.47 -7.14 -6.68
N LYS A 134 -2.80 -5.88 -6.35
CA LYS A 134 -1.98 -5.02 -5.48
C LYS A 134 -2.03 -5.43 -4.00
N SER A 135 -3.06 -6.17 -3.57
CA SER A 135 -3.13 -6.75 -2.22
C SER A 135 -2.29 -8.00 -2.03
N ARG A 136 -1.50 -8.41 -3.05
CA ARG A 136 -0.67 -9.60 -3.01
C ARG A 136 0.80 -9.23 -3.14
N GLN A 137 1.65 -9.92 -2.39
CA GLN A 137 3.10 -9.78 -2.47
C GLN A 137 3.76 -11.15 -2.50
N TYR A 138 4.78 -11.30 -3.33
CA TYR A 138 5.63 -12.48 -3.30
C TYR A 138 6.55 -12.40 -2.07
N LYS A 139 6.38 -13.35 -1.15
CA LYS A 139 7.19 -13.44 0.06
C LYS A 139 8.02 -14.71 0.02
N TRP A 140 9.31 -14.55 0.20
CA TRP A 140 10.21 -15.66 0.44
C TRP A 140 9.83 -16.37 1.75
N THR A 141 9.58 -17.67 1.69
CA THR A 141 9.25 -18.51 2.83
C THR A 141 10.43 -19.41 3.18
N GLU A 142 10.84 -20.25 2.24
CA GLU A 142 11.90 -21.23 2.39
C GLU A 142 12.44 -21.62 1.01
N GLY A 143 13.70 -22.09 0.95
CA GLY A 143 14.36 -22.55 -0.29
C GLY A 143 15.37 -21.55 -0.88
N GLY A 144 15.60 -21.64 -2.19
CA GLY A 144 16.52 -20.75 -2.91
C GLY A 144 16.08 -19.28 -2.93
N LEU A 145 16.95 -18.37 -3.37
CA LEU A 145 16.67 -16.92 -3.35
C LEU A 145 15.38 -16.52 -4.11
N LEU A 146 14.98 -17.30 -5.11
CA LEU A 146 13.77 -17.08 -5.92
C LEU A 146 12.55 -17.88 -5.46
N SER A 147 12.67 -18.75 -4.46
CA SER A 147 11.51 -19.49 -3.95
C SER A 147 10.68 -18.63 -3.01
N GLY A 148 9.39 -18.94 -2.92
CA GLY A 148 8.45 -18.16 -2.13
C GLY A 148 7.02 -18.41 -2.56
N GLU A 149 6.11 -17.77 -1.84
CA GLU A 149 4.68 -17.88 -2.07
C GLU A 149 4.06 -16.50 -2.19
N THR A 150 3.02 -16.39 -3.00
CA THR A 150 2.22 -15.17 -3.07
C THR A 150 1.33 -15.11 -1.84
N ILE A 151 1.60 -14.17 -0.95
CA ILE A 151 0.78 -13.92 0.25
C ILE A 151 -0.10 -12.69 0.04
N ASN A 152 -1.26 -12.70 0.69
CA ASN A 152 -2.07 -11.50 0.81
C ASN A 152 -1.46 -10.59 1.89
N THR A 153 -1.23 -9.32 1.57
CA THR A 153 -0.71 -8.31 2.50
C THR A 153 -1.83 -7.58 3.25
N SER A 154 -3.06 -7.68 2.76
CA SER A 154 -4.27 -7.10 3.32
C SER A 154 -4.97 -8.09 4.28
N ASP A 155 -5.59 -7.56 5.33
CA ASP A 155 -6.54 -8.28 6.21
C ASP A 155 -7.87 -8.62 5.51
N LEU A 156 -8.04 -8.20 4.26
CA LEU A 156 -9.22 -8.38 3.44
C LEU A 156 -8.86 -9.10 2.13
N ASP A 157 -9.57 -10.18 1.83
CA ASP A 157 -9.59 -10.85 0.52
C ASP A 157 -11.04 -10.96 0.04
N TYR A 158 -11.22 -11.22 -1.26
CA TYR A 158 -12.55 -11.42 -1.83
C TYR A 158 -12.49 -12.23 -3.13
N ALA A 159 -13.60 -12.88 -3.47
CA ALA A 159 -13.79 -13.59 -4.72
C ALA A 159 -15.00 -13.02 -5.48
N LEU A 160 -14.89 -12.92 -6.80
CA LEU A 160 -15.96 -12.45 -7.66
C LEU A 160 -16.64 -13.67 -8.30
N GLN A 161 -17.91 -13.89 -8.02
CA GLN A 161 -18.73 -14.93 -8.64
C GLN A 161 -19.81 -14.26 -9.48
N LYS A 162 -19.59 -14.17 -10.80
CA LYS A 162 -20.38 -13.32 -11.71
C LYS A 162 -20.37 -11.87 -11.20
N ASP A 163 -21.50 -11.38 -10.71
CA ASP A 163 -21.66 -10.01 -10.20
C ASP A 163 -21.74 -9.96 -8.67
N LEU A 164 -21.58 -11.10 -7.99
CA LEU A 164 -21.57 -11.15 -6.53
C LEU A 164 -20.14 -11.20 -6.00
N ILE A 165 -19.78 -10.23 -5.15
CA ILE A 165 -18.50 -10.15 -4.46
C ILE A 165 -18.64 -10.87 -3.11
N HIS A 166 -17.91 -11.97 -2.93
CA HIS A 166 -17.80 -12.67 -1.65
C HIS A 166 -16.58 -12.18 -0.91
N ILE A 167 -16.76 -11.62 0.28
CA ILE A 167 -15.70 -10.99 1.04
C ILE A 167 -15.27 -11.92 2.17
N SER A 168 -13.96 -12.16 2.28
CA SER A 168 -13.36 -12.94 3.35
C SER A 168 -12.34 -12.10 4.11
N GLU A 169 -12.60 -11.87 5.40
CA GLU A 169 -11.63 -11.21 6.28
C GLU A 169 -10.56 -12.23 6.70
N ALA A 170 -9.33 -11.99 6.25
CA ALA A 170 -8.17 -12.75 6.67
C ALA A 170 -7.75 -12.24 8.05
N LYS A 171 -8.26 -12.87 9.11
CA LYS A 171 -7.77 -12.63 10.47
C LYS A 171 -6.34 -13.14 10.58
N VAL A 172 -5.37 -12.27 10.31
CA VAL A 172 -3.97 -12.51 10.69
C VAL A 172 -3.88 -12.32 12.21
N GLY A 173 -4.35 -13.33 12.95
CA GLY A 173 -4.14 -13.41 14.39
C GLY A 173 -2.65 -13.42 14.69
N ARG A 174 -2.25 -12.89 15.87
CA ARG A 174 -0.90 -13.12 16.36
C ARG A 174 -0.68 -14.63 16.33
N LYS A 175 0.39 -15.08 15.69
CA LYS A 175 0.99 -16.40 15.93
C LYS A 175 1.61 -16.45 17.34
N LEU A 176 0.83 -16.02 18.34
CA LEU A 176 1.21 -16.01 19.74
C LEU A 176 1.58 -17.45 20.13
N VAL A 177 0.79 -18.41 19.66
CA VAL A 177 1.05 -19.85 19.83
C VAL A 177 2.39 -20.25 19.20
N ASP A 178 2.64 -19.95 17.91
CA ASP A 178 3.93 -20.32 17.30
C ASP A 178 5.13 -19.59 17.94
N TRP A 179 4.94 -18.34 18.37
CA TRP A 179 5.96 -17.57 19.09
C TRP A 179 6.24 -18.17 20.48
N TYR A 180 5.20 -18.49 21.25
CA TYR A 180 5.31 -19.13 22.55
C TYR A 180 5.94 -20.51 22.43
N LEU A 181 5.51 -21.31 21.45
CA LEU A 181 6.07 -22.64 21.21
C LEU A 181 7.57 -22.55 20.91
N ARG A 182 7.99 -21.64 20.01
CA ARG A 182 9.40 -21.39 19.69
C ARG A 182 10.21 -20.89 20.89
N ASN A 183 9.65 -20.02 21.71
CA ASN A 183 10.32 -19.51 22.90
C ASN A 183 10.43 -20.58 24.00
N LEU A 184 9.40 -21.41 24.20
CA LEU A 184 9.45 -22.53 25.12
C LEU A 184 10.47 -23.58 24.67
N THR A 185 10.55 -23.89 23.38
CA THR A 185 11.57 -24.84 22.89
C THR A 185 12.99 -24.34 23.14
N ARG A 186 13.19 -23.02 23.16
CA ARG A 186 14.50 -22.39 23.40
C ARG A 186 14.84 -22.22 24.89
N SER A 187 13.84 -22.16 25.78
CA SER A 187 14.05 -22.05 27.23
C SER A 187 14.16 -23.40 27.94
N TYR A 188 13.70 -24.48 27.32
CA TYR A 188 13.73 -25.86 27.86
C TYR A 188 14.70 -26.80 27.12
N ALA A 189 15.61 -26.25 26.32
CA ALA A 189 16.77 -26.93 25.73
C ALA A 189 18.06 -26.33 26.29
#